data_AF-A0A377BC50-F1
#
_entry.id   AF-A0A377BC50-F1
#
_cell.length_a   1.000
_cell.length_b   1.000
_cell.length_c   1.000
_cell.angle_alpha   90.00
_cell.angle_beta   90.00
_cell.angle_gamma   90.00
#
_symmetry.space_group_name_H-M   'P 1'
#
loop_
_entity.id
_entity.type
_entity.pdbx_description
1 polymer ?
#
loop_
_entity_poly.entity_id
_entity_poly.type
_entity_poly.pdbx_seq_one_letter_code
_entity_poly.pdbx_strand_id
1 'polypeptide(L)' 'MQTFTHLSTEIGHSVLVNGESNKDVAERSGRTKQNVGSTVKRIWDLYQSVTIEAGGEKLRKVDVWLPEQWP' A
#
# COMPACT_ATOMS: atom_id res chain seq x y z
N MET A 1 -15.97 5.72 8.00
CA MET A 1 -15.22 5.28 6.81
C MET A 1 -14.14 6.30 6.51
N GLN A 2 -12.88 5.88 6.35
CA GLN A 2 -11.85 6.77 5.84
C GLN A 2 -12.04 6.95 4.33
N THR A 3 -12.31 8.17 3.87
CA THR A 3 -12.39 8.47 2.43
C THR A 3 -11.02 8.89 1.94
N PHE A 4 -10.57 8.34 0.81
CA PHE A 4 -9.38 8.80 0.09
C PHE A 4 -9.83 9.69 -1.06
N THR A 5 -9.11 10.80 -1.26
CA THR A 5 -9.30 11.61 -2.46
C THR A 5 -8.77 10.85 -3.68
N HIS A 6 -9.22 11.21 -4.88
CA HIS A 6 -8.68 10.66 -6.13
C HIS A 6 -7.15 10.71 -6.16
N LEU A 7 -6.59 11.88 -5.78
CA LEU A 7 -5.15 12.08 -5.68
C LEU A 7 -4.45 11.11 -4.69
N SER A 8 -5.09 10.83 -3.55
CA SER A 8 -4.51 9.89 -2.58
C SER A 8 -4.47 8.47 -3.14
N THR A 9 -5.52 8.07 -3.87
CA THR A 9 -5.58 6.78 -4.55
C THR A 9 -4.52 6.68 -5.66
N GLU A 10 -4.32 7.73 -6.44
CA GLU A 10 -3.28 7.77 -7.48
C GLU A 10 -1.86 7.67 -6.89
N ILE A 11 -1.59 8.39 -5.79
CA ILE A 11 -0.33 8.29 -5.04
C ILE A 11 -0.13 6.84 -4.55
N GLY A 12 -1.15 6.25 -3.94
CA GLY A 12 -1.10 4.88 -3.44
C GLY A 12 -0.83 3.86 -4.55
N HIS A 13 -1.57 3.95 -5.67
CA HIS A 13 -1.39 3.06 -6.82
C HIS A 13 0.02 3.17 -7.39
N SER A 14 0.51 4.39 -7.59
CA SER A 14 1.84 4.63 -8.14
C SER A 14 2.96 4.00 -7.31
N VAL A 15 2.90 4.14 -5.98
CA VAL A 15 3.97 3.64 -5.10
C VAL A 15 3.79 2.15 -4.78
N LEU A 16 2.60 1.73 -4.40
CA LEU A 16 2.35 0.37 -3.90
C LEU A 16 2.11 -0.65 -5.01
N VAL A 17 1.66 -0.23 -6.19
CA VAL A 17 1.37 -1.13 -7.33
C VAL A 17 2.43 -0.98 -8.41
N ASN A 18 2.72 0.24 -8.87
CA ASN A 18 3.71 0.46 -9.93
C ASN A 18 5.18 0.45 -9.43
N GLY A 19 5.40 0.48 -8.12
CA GLY A 19 6.76 0.46 -7.54
C GLY A 19 7.54 1.76 -7.73
N GLU A 20 6.86 2.88 -8.01
CA GLU A 20 7.51 4.16 -8.25
C GLU A 20 8.09 4.78 -6.97
N SER A 21 9.14 5.57 -7.11
CA SER A 21 9.77 6.21 -5.96
C SER A 21 8.89 7.33 -5.38
N ASN A 22 8.87 7.46 -4.06
CA ASN A 22 8.16 8.55 -3.37
C ASN A 22 8.63 9.94 -3.83
N LYS A 23 9.86 10.07 -4.32
CA LYS A 23 10.42 11.34 -4.81
C LYS A 23 9.77 11.74 -6.12
N ASP A 24 9.75 10.84 -7.09
CA ASP A 24 9.22 11.11 -8.44
C ASP A 24 7.71 11.34 -8.39
N VAL A 25 7.02 10.61 -7.51
CA VAL A 25 5.59 10.81 -7.24
C VAL A 25 5.33 12.17 -6.62
N ALA A 26 6.16 12.63 -5.69
CA ALA A 26 6.03 13.93 -5.06
C ALA A 26 6.21 15.07 -6.06
N GLU A 27 7.22 14.98 -6.93
CA GLU A 27 7.51 15.98 -7.97
C GLU A 27 6.34 16.15 -8.94
N ARG A 28 5.79 15.05 -9.50
CA ARG A 28 4.66 15.15 -10.46
C ARG A 28 3.33 15.57 -9.83
N SER A 29 3.12 15.23 -8.55
CA SER A 29 1.84 15.49 -7.87
C SER A 29 1.80 16.86 -7.18
N GLY A 30 2.89 17.63 -7.25
CA GLY A 30 3.00 18.91 -6.55
C GLY A 30 2.95 18.76 -5.02
N ARG A 31 3.46 17.64 -4.49
CA ARG A 31 3.45 17.32 -3.05
C ARG A 31 4.87 17.20 -2.52
N THR A 32 4.99 17.19 -1.20
CA THR A 32 6.26 16.87 -0.55
C THR A 32 6.43 15.36 -0.46
N LYS A 33 7.68 14.89 -0.47
CA LYS A 33 8.01 13.47 -0.25
C LYS A 33 7.42 12.93 1.07
N GLN A 34 7.36 13.76 2.11
CA GLN A 34 6.75 13.40 3.39
C GLN A 34 5.23 13.21 3.25
N ASN A 35 4.54 14.10 2.54
CA ASN A 35 3.10 13.96 2.29
C ASN A 35 2.77 12.68 1.51
N VAL A 36 3.57 12.37 0.48
CA VAL A 36 3.45 11.11 -0.28
C VAL A 36 3.67 9.90 0.64
N GLY A 37 4.75 9.89 1.42
CA GLY A 37 5.06 8.79 2.35
C GLY A 37 3.96 8.55 3.39
N SER A 38 3.42 9.62 3.99
CA SER A 38 2.29 9.53 4.93
C SER A 38 1.02 8.99 4.28
N THR A 39 0.73 9.40 3.03
CA THR A 39 -0.42 8.92 2.27
C THR A 39 -0.31 7.43 1.98
N VAL A 40 0.85 6.99 1.49
CA VAL A 40 1.15 5.58 1.22
C VAL A 40 1.01 4.74 2.49
N LYS A 41 1.59 5.21 3.61
CA LYS A 41 1.46 4.54 4.89
C LYS A 41 0.01 4.39 5.33
N ARG A 42 -0.82 5.43 5.17
CA ARG A 42 -2.24 5.35 5.56
C ARG A 42 -3.02 4.32 4.73
N ILE A 43 -2.74 4.26 3.43
CA ILE A 43 -3.35 3.28 2.52
C ILE A 43 -2.91 1.86 2.90
N TRP A 44 -1.62 1.70 3.20
CA TRP A 44 -1.06 0.44 3.65
C TRP A 44 -1.66 -0.05 4.96
N ASP A 45 -1.73 0.83 5.97
CA ASP A 45 -2.29 0.53 7.28
C ASP A 45 -3.79 0.16 7.14
N LEU A 46 -4.54 0.82 6.22
CA LEU A 46 -5.91 0.41 5.90
C LEU A 46 -5.93 -0.99 5.28
N TYR A 47 -5.10 -1.27 4.28
CA TYR A 47 -5.06 -2.59 3.64
C TYR A 47 -4.77 -3.69 4.67
N GLN A 48 -3.83 -3.47 5.60
CA GLN A 48 -3.53 -4.41 6.68
C GLN A 48 -4.69 -4.58 7.68
N SER A 49 -5.56 -3.58 7.82
CA SER A 49 -6.74 -3.66 8.69
C SER A 49 -7.91 -4.42 8.06
N VAL A 50 -7.91 -4.60 6.74
CA VAL A 50 -8.95 -5.37 6.05
C VAL A 50 -8.66 -6.85 6.23
N THR A 51 -9.59 -7.55 6.89
CA THR A 51 -9.57 -9.02 6.93
C THR A 51 -9.93 -9.53 5.55
N ILE A 52 -8.97 -10.15 4.86
CA ILE A 52 -9.23 -10.84 3.60
C ILE A 52 -9.64 -12.26 3.95
N GLU A 53 -10.86 -12.65 3.59
CA GLU A 53 -11.34 -14.02 3.74
C GLU A 53 -11.14 -14.77 2.42
N ALA A 54 -10.45 -15.91 2.47
CA ALA A 54 -10.33 -16.82 1.34
C ALA A 54 -10.80 -18.21 1.79
N GLY A 55 -11.81 -18.76 1.11
CA GLY A 55 -12.37 -20.06 1.49
C GLY A 55 -13.02 -20.11 2.88
N GLY A 56 -13.41 -18.97 3.44
CA GLY A 56 -13.99 -18.88 4.80
C GLY A 56 -12.96 -18.73 5.92
N GLU A 57 -11.66 -18.69 5.60
CA GLU A 57 -10.59 -18.45 6.58
C GLU A 57 -10.00 -17.05 6.45
N LYS A 58 -9.68 -16.45 7.60
CA LYS A 58 -9.07 -15.13 7.69
C LYS A 58 -7.60 -15.21 7.32
N LEU A 59 -7.23 -14.58 6.22
CA LEU A 59 -5.84 -14.48 5.81
C LEU A 59 -5.11 -13.41 6.62
N ARG A 60 -3.89 -13.74 7.04
CA ARG A 60 -2.92 -12.83 7.65
C ARG A 60 -1.83 -12.54 6.65
N LYS A 61 -1.47 -11.27 6.47
CA LYS A 61 -0.29 -10.90 5.68
C LYS A 61 0.99 -11.40 6.36
N VAL A 62 1.81 -12.14 5.60
CA VAL A 62 3.17 -12.57 5.95
C VAL A 62 4.11 -12.17 4.81
N ASP A 63 5.11 -11.34 5.10
CA ASP A 63 6.19 -11.02 4.14
C ASP A 63 7.40 -11.91 4.45
N VAL A 64 7.57 -13.02 3.72
CA VAL A 64 8.67 -13.96 3.96
C VAL A 64 9.20 -14.57 2.66
N TRP A 65 10.51 -14.80 2.63
CA TRP A 65 11.13 -15.72 1.69
C TRP A 65 11.01 -17.14 2.25
N LEU A 66 10.33 -18.02 1.53
CA LEU A 66 10.17 -19.42 1.95
C LEU A 66 11.31 -20.27 1.37
N PRO A 67 11.84 -21.24 2.15
CA PRO A 67 12.71 -22.30 1.64
C PRO A 67 12.00 -23.09 0.54
N GLU A 68 12.75 -23.61 -0.44
CA GLU A 68 12.20 -24.43 -1.53
C GLU A 68 11.40 -25.66 -1.03
N GLN A 69 11.70 -26.13 0.17
CA GLN A 69 11.01 -27.23 0.83
C GLN A 69 10.09 -26.67 1.91
N TRP A 70 9.07 -25.93 1.51
CA TRP A 70 7.97 -25.58 2.41
C TRP A 70 6.88 -26.65 2.29
N PRO A 71 6.36 -27.22 3.41
CA PRO A 71 5.32 -28.24 3.40
C PRO A 71 3.95 -27.71 2.94
#